data_AF-A0A9E5HUV4-F1
#
_entry.id   AF-A0A9E5HUV4-F1
#
_cell.length_a   1.000
_cell.length_b   1.000
_cell.length_c   1.000
_cell.angle_alpha   90.00
_cell.angle_beta   90.00
_cell.angle_gamma   90.00
#
_symmetry.space_group_name_H-M   'P 1'
#
loop_
_entity.id
_entity.type
_entity.pdbx_description
1 polymer ?
#
loop_
_entity_poly.entity_id
_entity_poly.type
_entity_poly.pdbx_seq_one_letter_code
_entity_poly.pdbx_strand_id
1 'polypeptide(L)'
;MHQVYNIEQNFSYQASIEDKIFLKELSEQQSFSETDFLKSHKNRNLLVNEFIELKSDCKKLTTRLHISYEYKNSPFGKALIMNSKYGVCGLAFCDHINEEIALADMMSRWPSATYSAENIFSDLEFKSVLDQTTKINLCLIGSPLQLQVWSALLKIPAGKVTNYKTLAKHIGKPKAVRAIATAIGRNPLCWLIPCHRVLRTNGELGGYHWGLKVKKAMLRFESI
;
A
#
# COMPACT_ATOMS: atom_id res chain seq x y z
N MET A 1 26.61 9.62 2.74
CA MET A 1 26.82 8.57 1.71
C MET A 1 25.76 7.50 1.97
N HIS A 2 24.53 7.71 1.50
CA HIS A 2 23.39 6.85 1.81
C HIS A 2 23.32 5.73 0.77
N GLN A 3 23.62 4.51 1.21
CA GLN A 3 23.36 3.29 0.46
C GLN A 3 21.84 3.17 0.27
N VAL A 4 21.40 3.41 -0.97
CA VAL A 4 20.09 2.98 -1.42
C VAL A 4 20.13 1.46 -1.37
N TYR A 5 19.45 0.84 -0.40
CA TYR A 5 19.21 -0.59 -0.43
C TYR A 5 18.37 -0.88 -1.67
N ASN A 6 19.04 -1.22 -2.77
CA ASN A 6 18.41 -1.80 -3.94
C ASN A 6 17.83 -3.15 -3.51
N ILE A 7 16.56 -3.15 -3.13
CA ILE A 7 15.74 -4.36 -3.07
C ILE A 7 15.39 -4.74 -4.52
N GLU A 8 16.42 -5.01 -5.32
CA GLU A 8 16.32 -5.80 -6.54
C GLU A 8 16.76 -7.22 -6.22
N GLN A 9 16.06 -7.84 -5.26
CA GLN A 9 16.15 -9.28 -5.10
C GLN A 9 15.22 -9.90 -6.13
N ASN A 10 15.80 -10.27 -7.28
CA ASN A 10 15.24 -11.15 -8.30
C ASN A 10 14.95 -12.54 -7.69
N PHE A 11 13.95 -12.66 -6.84
CA PHE A 11 13.30 -13.93 -6.60
C PHE A 11 12.24 -14.11 -7.68
N SER A 12 12.60 -14.84 -8.74
CA SER A 12 11.61 -15.34 -9.70
C SER A 12 10.69 -16.32 -8.96
N TYR A 13 9.63 -15.80 -8.36
CA TYR A 13 8.54 -16.62 -7.85
C TYR A 13 7.94 -17.38 -9.05
N GLN A 14 8.22 -18.68 -9.14
CA GLN A 14 7.50 -19.55 -10.06
C GLN A 14 6.12 -19.82 -9.45
N ALA A 15 5.11 -19.13 -9.97
CA ALA A 15 3.72 -19.41 -9.62
C ALA A 15 3.36 -20.85 -10.00
N SER A 16 2.73 -21.57 -9.08
CA SER A 16 2.18 -22.90 -9.35
C SER A 16 1.11 -22.83 -10.46
N ILE A 17 0.75 -23.97 -11.04
CA ILE A 17 -0.32 -24.03 -12.04
C ILE A 17 -1.63 -23.50 -11.45
N GLU A 18 -1.96 -23.90 -10.23
CA GLU A 18 -3.13 -23.40 -9.48
C GLU A 18 -3.10 -21.89 -9.29
N ASP A 19 -1.94 -21.31 -8.96
CA ASP A 19 -1.79 -19.86 -8.82
C ASP A 19 -2.06 -19.14 -10.15
N LYS A 20 -1.60 -19.70 -11.28
CA LYS A 20 -1.83 -19.12 -12.60
C LYS A 20 -3.30 -19.18 -13.02
N ILE A 21 -3.97 -20.30 -12.74
CA ILE A 21 -5.41 -20.46 -12.99
C ILE A 21 -6.20 -19.44 -12.18
N PHE A 22 -5.95 -19.37 -10.87
CA PHE A 22 -6.59 -18.42 -9.98
C PHE A 22 -6.44 -16.97 -10.46
N LEU A 23 -5.21 -16.54 -10.80
CA LEU A 23 -4.96 -15.16 -11.23
C LEU A 23 -5.60 -14.82 -12.57
N LYS A 24 -5.71 -15.81 -13.46
CA LYS A 24 -6.42 -15.65 -14.73
C LYS A 24 -7.91 -15.47 -14.50
N GLU A 25 -8.54 -16.36 -13.72
CA GLU A 25 -9.95 -16.27 -13.34
C GLU A 25 -10.27 -14.94 -12.65
N LEU A 26 -9.43 -14.52 -11.71
CA LEU A 26 -9.52 -13.25 -11.01
C LEU A 26 -9.50 -12.07 -11.99
N SER A 27 -8.54 -12.08 -12.93
CA SER A 27 -8.38 -11.00 -13.92
C SER A 27 -9.53 -10.95 -14.92
N GLU A 28 -10.18 -12.08 -15.22
CA GLU A 28 -11.31 -12.15 -16.14
C GLU A 28 -12.64 -11.79 -15.48
N GLN A 29 -12.89 -12.31 -14.27
CA GLN A 29 -14.20 -12.18 -13.59
C GLN A 29 -14.27 -10.94 -12.69
N GLN A 30 -13.14 -10.48 -12.17
CA GLN A 30 -13.07 -9.37 -11.20
C GLN A 30 -12.35 -8.14 -11.75
N SER A 31 -12.23 -8.01 -13.08
CA SER A 31 -11.61 -6.86 -13.73
C SER A 31 -12.32 -5.54 -13.37
N PHE A 32 -11.52 -4.54 -13.05
CA PHE A 32 -11.93 -3.17 -12.72
C PHE A 32 -11.40 -2.21 -13.79
N SER A 33 -12.33 -1.73 -14.60
CA SER A 33 -12.06 -0.99 -15.83
C SER A 33 -12.03 0.53 -15.61
N GLU A 34 -11.68 1.27 -16.66
CA GLU A 34 -11.65 2.73 -16.64
C GLU A 34 -13.03 3.36 -16.36
N THR A 35 -14.10 2.75 -16.86
CA THR A 35 -15.47 3.22 -16.59
C THR A 35 -15.90 2.95 -15.15
N ASP A 36 -15.40 1.88 -14.53
CA ASP A 36 -15.67 1.58 -13.12
C ASP A 36 -15.03 2.60 -12.19
N PHE A 37 -13.81 3.06 -12.51
CA PHE A 37 -13.14 4.13 -11.76
C PHE A 37 -13.95 5.43 -11.72
N LEU A 38 -14.71 5.75 -12.78
CA LEU A 38 -15.52 6.97 -12.85
C LEU A 38 -16.75 6.89 -11.93
N LYS A 39 -17.24 5.69 -11.65
CA LYS A 39 -18.43 5.44 -10.82
C LYS A 39 -18.08 5.07 -9.38
N SER A 40 -16.84 4.64 -9.13
CA SER A 40 -16.43 4.16 -7.82
C SER A 40 -16.03 5.28 -6.87
N HIS A 41 -16.24 5.02 -5.58
CA HIS A 41 -15.89 5.90 -4.49
C HIS A 41 -15.02 5.15 -3.49
N LYS A 42 -14.11 5.86 -2.83
CA LYS A 42 -13.31 5.29 -1.74
C LYS A 42 -14.20 4.92 -0.55
N ASN A 43 -13.73 3.97 0.26
CA ASN A 43 -14.36 3.65 1.54
C ASN A 43 -14.47 4.93 2.41
N ARG A 44 -15.69 5.24 2.88
CA ARG A 44 -15.98 6.44 3.68
C ARG A 44 -15.39 6.39 5.09
N ASN A 45 -14.98 5.21 5.54
CA ASN A 45 -14.29 5.02 6.80
C ASN A 45 -12.81 5.42 6.74
N LEU A 46 -12.22 5.57 5.53
CA LEU A 46 -10.85 6.03 5.35
C LEU A 46 -10.82 7.54 5.09
N LEU A 47 -10.58 8.31 6.15
CA LEU A 47 -10.44 9.76 6.09
C LEU A 47 -8.99 10.09 5.76
N VAL A 48 -8.73 10.67 4.58
CA VAL A 48 -7.36 10.84 4.07
C VAL A 48 -6.92 12.29 4.23
N ASN A 49 -5.87 12.49 5.01
CA ASN A 49 -5.14 13.74 5.14
C ASN A 49 -3.89 13.67 4.25
N GLU A 50 -3.88 14.44 3.16
CA GLU A 50 -2.79 14.43 2.18
C GLU A 50 -1.88 15.65 2.38
N PHE A 51 -0.57 15.41 2.44
CA PHE A 51 0.45 16.44 2.46
C PHE A 51 1.40 16.26 1.29
N ILE A 52 1.55 17.31 0.48
CA ILE A 52 2.39 17.28 -0.71
C ILE A 52 3.86 17.39 -0.29
N GLU A 53 4.64 16.39 -0.67
CA GLU A 53 6.07 16.35 -0.42
C GLU A 53 6.82 17.18 -1.47
N LEU A 54 7.07 18.45 -1.16
CA LEU A 54 8.15 19.22 -1.79
C LEU A 54 9.41 19.04 -0.93
N LYS A 55 10.59 18.92 -1.55
CA LYS A 55 11.86 18.64 -0.85
C LYS A 55 12.14 19.61 0.33
N SER A 56 11.64 20.85 0.26
CA SER A 56 11.74 21.85 1.34
C SER A 56 10.69 21.70 2.44
N ASP A 57 9.51 21.17 2.11
CA ASP A 57 8.33 21.20 2.96
C ASP A 57 8.19 19.92 3.78
N CYS A 58 8.70 18.79 3.26
CA CYS A 58 8.84 17.54 4.02
C CYS A 58 9.62 17.77 5.32
N LYS A 59 10.73 18.52 5.25
CA LYS A 59 11.50 18.90 6.45
C LYS A 59 10.66 19.70 7.44
N LYS A 60 9.92 20.73 6.99
CA LYS A 60 9.10 21.59 7.86
C LYS A 60 7.94 20.82 8.52
N LEU A 61 7.25 19.96 7.76
CA LEU A 61 6.15 19.14 8.25
C LEU A 61 6.62 18.07 9.25
N THR A 62 7.84 17.55 9.08
CA THR A 62 8.38 16.47 9.91
C THR A 62 9.28 16.93 11.05
N THR A 63 9.76 18.18 11.06
CA THR A 63 10.79 18.67 12.01
C THR A 63 10.49 18.49 13.50
N ARG A 64 9.25 18.20 13.89
CA ARG A 64 8.83 17.89 15.27
C ARG A 64 7.70 16.86 15.31
N LEU A 65 7.64 15.96 14.33
CA LEU A 65 6.62 14.92 14.33
C LEU A 65 7.09 13.75 15.17
N HIS A 66 6.28 13.38 16.16
CA HIS A 66 6.43 12.13 16.88
C HIS A 66 5.55 11.06 16.22
N ILE A 67 6.12 9.89 15.96
CA ILE A 67 5.45 8.75 15.36
C ILE A 67 5.63 7.54 16.27
N SER A 68 4.54 7.12 16.90
CA SER A 68 4.47 5.87 17.63
C SER A 68 4.38 4.71 16.65
N TYR A 69 4.97 3.56 16.98
CA TYR A 69 4.81 2.34 16.20
C TYR A 69 4.62 1.10 17.07
N GLU A 70 3.98 0.09 16.51
CA GLU A 70 3.87 -1.25 17.11
C GLU A 70 3.77 -2.34 16.07
N TYR A 71 3.95 -3.58 16.52
CA TYR A 71 3.76 -4.76 15.69
C TYR A 71 2.56 -5.58 16.14
N LYS A 72 1.68 -5.90 15.20
CA LYS A 72 0.46 -6.69 15.41
C LYS A 72 0.42 -7.89 14.49
N ASN A 73 -0.30 -8.93 14.91
CA ASN A 73 -0.58 -10.07 14.04
C ASN A 73 -1.73 -9.73 13.11
N SER A 74 -1.61 -10.11 11.83
CA SER A 74 -2.65 -9.93 10.82
C SER A 74 -2.90 -11.23 10.06
N PRO A 75 -4.00 -11.33 9.28
CA PRO A 75 -4.22 -12.47 8.39
C PRO A 75 -3.11 -12.71 7.35
N PHE A 76 -2.22 -11.74 7.15
CA PHE A 76 -1.17 -11.78 6.13
C PHE A 76 0.25 -11.82 6.74
N GLY A 77 0.36 -12.15 8.02
CA GLY A 77 1.62 -12.19 8.76
C GLY A 77 1.75 -11.05 9.77
N LYS A 78 2.98 -10.84 10.27
CA LYS A 78 3.30 -9.79 11.21
C LYS A 78 3.24 -8.43 10.51
N ALA A 79 2.44 -7.52 11.05
CA ALA A 79 2.23 -6.18 10.51
C ALA A 79 2.84 -5.12 11.44
N LEU A 80 3.56 -4.17 10.85
CA LEU A 80 3.99 -2.93 11.50
C LEU A 80 2.94 -1.86 11.24
N ILE A 81 2.44 -1.20 12.28
CA ILE A 81 1.56 -0.03 12.17
C ILE A 81 2.20 1.18 12.83
N MET A 82 2.10 2.34 12.18
CA MET A 82 2.69 3.60 12.63
C MET A 82 1.62 4.69 12.70
N ASN A 83 1.58 5.42 13.80
CA ASN A 83 0.59 6.45 14.04
C ASN A 83 1.25 7.79 14.40
N SER A 84 0.71 8.85 13.82
CA SER A 84 1.11 10.23 14.09
C SER A 84 -0.08 11.00 14.65
N LYS A 85 0.14 12.25 15.09
CA LYS A 85 -0.96 13.16 15.46
C LYS A 85 -1.98 13.44 14.34
N TYR A 86 -1.64 13.13 13.08
CA TYR A 86 -2.52 13.28 11.92
C TYR A 86 -3.23 11.98 11.50
N GLY A 87 -2.99 10.88 12.23
CA GLY A 87 -3.54 9.56 11.96
C GLY A 87 -2.48 8.53 11.55
N VAL A 88 -2.97 7.37 11.11
CA VAL A 88 -2.15 6.22 10.69
C VAL A 88 -1.34 6.62 9.46
N CYS A 89 -0.03 6.56 9.60
CA CYS A 89 0.94 7.05 8.62
C CYS A 89 1.83 5.94 8.05
N GLY A 90 1.70 4.72 8.59
CA GLY A 90 2.40 3.53 8.09
C GLY A 90 1.63 2.24 8.39
N LEU A 91 1.57 1.35 7.40
CA LEU A 91 1.15 -0.04 7.55
C LEU A 91 1.96 -0.92 6.58
N ALA A 92 2.74 -1.83 7.15
CA ALA A 92 3.71 -2.68 6.44
C ALA A 92 3.62 -4.13 6.89
N PHE A 93 4.08 -5.07 6.06
CA PHE A 93 4.19 -6.49 6.42
C PHE A 93 5.66 -6.90 6.52
N CYS A 94 5.98 -7.64 7.59
CA CYS A 94 7.37 -7.89 7.97
C CYS A 94 7.88 -9.24 7.42
N ASP A 95 7.03 -10.24 7.23
CA ASP A 95 7.44 -11.62 6.95
C ASP A 95 8.40 -11.82 5.76
N HIS A 96 8.37 -10.93 4.76
CA HIS A 96 9.27 -11.01 3.60
C HIS A 96 10.69 -10.50 3.88
N ILE A 97 10.83 -9.48 4.73
CA ILE A 97 12.07 -8.71 4.92
C ILE A 97 12.50 -8.55 6.38
N ASN A 98 11.73 -9.07 7.35
CA ASN A 98 11.81 -8.89 8.82
C ASN A 98 11.31 -7.54 9.37
N GLU A 99 11.16 -7.47 10.70
CA GLU A 99 10.61 -6.34 11.45
C GLU A 99 11.54 -5.11 11.39
N GLU A 100 12.83 -5.30 11.62
CA GLU A 100 13.81 -4.20 11.67
C GLU A 100 13.96 -3.50 10.32
N ILE A 101 14.01 -4.27 9.24
CA ILE A 101 14.12 -3.73 7.88
C ILE A 101 12.79 -3.06 7.47
N ALA A 102 11.65 -3.63 7.81
CA ALA A 102 10.35 -3.02 7.54
C ALA A 102 10.21 -1.67 8.27
N LEU A 103 10.63 -1.60 9.55
CA LEU A 103 10.64 -0.36 10.31
C LEU A 103 11.60 0.67 9.70
N ALA A 104 12.83 0.28 9.36
CA ALA A 104 13.80 1.18 8.73
C ALA A 104 13.31 1.72 7.37
N ASP A 105 12.70 0.87 6.52
CA ASP A 105 12.09 1.29 5.25
C ASP A 105 11.00 2.34 5.48
N MET A 106 10.13 2.10 6.47
CA MET A 106 9.04 3.03 6.79
C MET A 106 9.52 4.33 7.43
N MET A 107 10.51 4.27 8.32
CA MET A 107 11.15 5.45 8.92
C MET A 107 11.84 6.34 7.88
N SER A 108 12.41 5.77 6.81
CA SER A 108 13.07 6.53 5.74
C SER A 108 12.15 7.54 5.04
N ARG A 109 10.83 7.33 5.12
CA ARG A 109 9.79 8.20 4.55
C ARG A 109 9.51 9.43 5.42
N TRP A 110 10.03 9.45 6.65
CA TRP A 110 9.79 10.46 7.67
C TRP A 110 11.12 10.93 8.32
N PRO A 111 12.10 11.40 7.53
CA PRO A 111 13.51 11.51 7.97
C PRO A 111 13.78 12.48 9.13
N SER A 112 12.84 13.36 9.48
CA SER A 112 12.98 14.30 10.59
C SER A 112 12.06 13.98 11.78
N ALA A 113 11.33 12.87 11.73
CA ALA A 113 10.45 12.45 12.82
C ALA A 113 11.25 11.76 13.94
N THR A 114 10.66 11.75 15.12
CA THR A 114 11.10 10.93 16.27
C THR A 114 10.17 9.74 16.44
N TYR A 115 10.65 8.64 17.00
CA TYR A 115 9.90 7.40 17.10
C TYR A 115 9.99 6.77 18.48
N SER A 116 8.93 6.07 18.86
CA SER A 116 8.85 5.22 20.05
C SER A 116 8.01 3.99 19.75
N ALA A 117 8.38 2.87 20.36
CA ALA A 117 7.54 1.68 20.38
C ALA A 117 6.48 1.85 21.48
N GLU A 118 5.20 1.86 21.11
CA GLU A 118 4.08 2.13 22.03
C GLU A 118 2.88 1.26 21.65
N ASN A 119 2.04 0.88 22.61
CA ASN A 119 0.77 0.24 22.29
C ASN A 119 -0.22 1.30 21.78
N ILE A 120 -0.49 1.33 20.48
CA ILE A 120 -1.33 2.35 19.83
C ILE A 120 -2.78 1.88 19.77
N PHE A 121 -2.97 0.62 19.38
CA PHE A 121 -4.26 -0.01 19.20
C PHE A 121 -4.35 -1.29 20.05
N SER A 122 -5.49 -1.49 20.70
CA SER A 122 -5.88 -2.84 21.14
C SER A 122 -6.03 -3.76 19.92
N ASP A 123 -5.98 -5.07 20.13
CA ASP A 123 -6.12 -6.03 19.02
C ASP A 123 -7.48 -5.91 18.31
N LEU A 124 -8.54 -5.55 19.05
CA LEU A 124 -9.87 -5.28 18.49
C LEU A 124 -9.90 -4.02 17.63
N GLU A 125 -9.23 -2.95 18.06
CA GLU A 125 -9.11 -1.71 17.28
C GLU A 125 -8.28 -1.94 16.03
N PHE A 126 -7.14 -2.64 16.15
CA PHE A 126 -6.31 -3.00 15.01
C PHE A 126 -7.09 -3.84 13.99
N LYS A 127 -7.86 -4.84 14.46
CA LYS A 127 -8.76 -5.61 13.60
C LYS A 127 -9.79 -4.71 12.90
N SER A 128 -10.41 -3.78 13.62
CA SER A 128 -11.38 -2.84 13.04
C SER A 128 -10.75 -1.89 12.01
N VAL A 129 -9.48 -1.52 12.19
CA VAL A 129 -8.69 -0.77 11.20
C VAL A 129 -8.47 -1.62 9.95
N LEU A 130 -8.02 -2.87 10.09
CA LEU A 130 -7.82 -3.78 8.95
C LEU A 130 -9.13 -4.07 8.21
N ASP A 131 -10.22 -4.30 8.92
CA ASP A 131 -11.54 -4.53 8.33
C ASP A 131 -12.19 -3.24 7.79
N GLN A 132 -11.60 -2.08 8.09
CA GLN A 132 -12.08 -0.75 7.71
C GLN A 132 -13.53 -0.50 8.16
N THR A 133 -13.92 -1.05 9.31
CA THR A 133 -15.28 -0.96 9.89
C THR A 133 -15.46 0.28 10.75
N THR A 134 -14.36 0.90 11.16
CA THR A 134 -14.34 2.16 11.93
C THR A 134 -13.73 3.29 11.11
N LYS A 135 -14.14 4.54 11.40
CA LYS A 135 -13.54 5.72 10.81
C LYS A 135 -12.11 5.87 11.34
N ILE A 136 -11.15 5.95 10.43
CA ILE A 136 -9.73 6.12 10.73
C ILE A 136 -9.15 7.23 9.87
N ASN A 137 -8.33 8.09 10.49
CA ASN A 137 -7.56 9.09 9.77
C ASN A 137 -6.28 8.44 9.22
N LEU A 138 -6.04 8.63 7.93
CA LEU A 138 -4.83 8.24 7.22
C LEU A 138 -4.01 9.49 6.93
N CYS A 139 -2.71 9.44 7.22
CA CYS A 139 -1.78 10.52 6.94
C CYS A 139 -0.88 10.10 5.78
N LEU A 140 -1.03 10.76 4.63
CA LEU A 140 -0.25 10.49 3.43
C LEU A 140 0.71 11.64 3.14
N ILE A 141 1.99 11.30 2.98
CA ILE A 141 3.00 12.21 2.46
C ILE A 141 3.60 11.59 1.21
N GLY A 142 3.62 12.39 0.14
CA GLY A 142 4.27 11.99 -1.10
C GLY A 142 4.22 13.08 -2.14
N SER A 143 4.93 12.85 -3.24
CA SER A 143 4.87 13.70 -4.42
C SER A 143 3.44 13.76 -5.00
N PRO A 144 3.11 14.79 -5.80
CA PRO A 144 1.80 14.89 -6.45
C PRO A 144 1.40 13.63 -7.24
N LEU A 145 2.35 12.98 -7.92
CA LEU A 145 2.09 11.74 -8.64
C LEU A 145 1.74 10.59 -7.69
N GLN A 146 2.46 10.47 -6.57
CA GLN A 146 2.19 9.42 -5.58
C GLN A 146 0.80 9.57 -4.96
N LEU A 147 0.47 10.77 -4.48
CA LEU A 147 -0.86 11.06 -3.90
C LEU A 147 -1.97 10.78 -4.92
N GLN A 148 -1.81 11.20 -6.17
CA GLN A 148 -2.77 10.92 -7.24
C GLN A 148 -2.95 9.41 -7.47
N VAL A 149 -1.85 8.64 -7.49
CA VAL A 149 -1.89 7.18 -7.65
C VAL A 149 -2.58 6.51 -6.46
N TRP A 150 -2.22 6.87 -5.23
CA TRP A 150 -2.79 6.28 -4.01
C TRP A 150 -4.27 6.60 -3.87
N SER A 151 -4.68 7.83 -4.21
CA SER A 151 -6.08 8.24 -4.26
C SER A 151 -6.89 7.42 -5.28
N ALA A 152 -6.30 7.13 -6.45
CA ALA A 152 -6.92 6.23 -7.43
C ALA A 152 -7.02 4.79 -6.92
N LEU A 153 -5.98 4.25 -6.26
CA LEU A 153 -6.02 2.90 -5.68
C LEU A 153 -7.17 2.74 -4.68
N LEU A 154 -7.43 3.75 -3.84
CA LEU A 154 -8.51 3.73 -2.85
C LEU A 154 -9.92 3.58 -3.47
N LYS A 155 -10.08 3.80 -4.78
CA LYS A 155 -11.35 3.59 -5.50
C LYS A 155 -11.55 2.15 -5.97
N ILE A 156 -10.53 1.29 -5.92
CA ILE A 156 -10.67 -0.10 -6.33
C ILE A 156 -11.30 -0.84 -5.14
N PRO A 157 -12.51 -1.41 -5.23
CA PRO A 157 -13.14 -2.10 -4.10
C PRO A 157 -12.49 -3.47 -3.83
N ALA A 158 -12.79 -4.07 -2.68
CA ALA A 158 -12.35 -5.43 -2.37
C ALA A 158 -12.93 -6.44 -3.37
N GLY A 159 -12.15 -7.47 -3.71
CA GLY A 159 -12.56 -8.49 -4.68
C GLY A 159 -12.65 -7.93 -6.11
N LYS A 160 -11.89 -6.86 -6.40
CA LYS A 160 -11.71 -6.33 -7.76
C LYS A 160 -10.22 -6.08 -8.02
N VAL A 161 -9.81 -6.30 -9.26
CA VAL A 161 -8.43 -6.10 -9.70
C VAL A 161 -8.38 -5.23 -10.95
N THR A 162 -7.36 -4.39 -11.05
CA THR A 162 -7.07 -3.63 -12.25
C THR A 162 -5.66 -3.92 -12.73
N ASN A 163 -5.23 -3.30 -13.82
CA ASN A 163 -3.85 -3.38 -14.30
C ASN A 163 -3.19 -2.01 -14.40
N TYR A 164 -1.85 -2.00 -14.41
CA TYR A 164 -1.06 -0.76 -14.43
C TYR A 164 -1.43 0.17 -15.60
N LYS A 165 -1.78 -0.39 -16.78
CA LYS A 165 -2.15 0.40 -17.96
C LYS A 165 -3.50 1.08 -17.79
N THR A 166 -4.50 0.36 -17.26
CA THR A 166 -5.82 0.92 -16.95
C THR A 166 -5.71 2.03 -15.91
N LEU A 167 -4.96 1.79 -14.82
CA LEU A 167 -4.73 2.81 -13.80
C LEU A 167 -4.02 4.05 -14.38
N ALA A 168 -3.02 3.85 -15.24
CA ALA A 168 -2.30 4.95 -15.89
C ALA A 168 -3.18 5.81 -16.80
N LYS A 169 -4.13 5.18 -17.52
CA LYS A 169 -5.15 5.91 -18.28
C LYS A 169 -6.06 6.70 -17.37
N HIS A 170 -6.59 6.07 -16.32
CA HIS A 170 -7.52 6.71 -15.40
C HIS A 170 -6.94 7.99 -14.76
N ILE A 171 -5.67 7.98 -14.38
CA ILE A 171 -5.02 9.16 -13.79
C ILE A 171 -4.53 10.19 -14.83
N GLY A 172 -4.86 10.00 -16.12
CA GLY A 172 -4.50 10.91 -17.22
C GLY A 172 -3.02 10.84 -17.65
N LYS A 173 -2.31 9.74 -17.33
CA LYS A 173 -0.87 9.59 -17.60
C LYS A 173 -0.55 8.24 -18.28
N PRO A 174 -1.15 7.91 -19.46
CA PRO A 174 -1.06 6.59 -20.08
C PRO A 174 0.36 6.15 -20.46
N LYS A 175 1.28 7.10 -20.67
CA LYS A 175 2.69 6.83 -21.00
C LYS A 175 3.59 6.64 -19.77
N ALA A 176 3.09 6.90 -18.55
CA ALA A 176 3.88 6.93 -17.32
C ALA A 176 3.80 5.64 -16.48
N VAL A 177 3.52 4.50 -17.11
CA VAL A 177 3.26 3.21 -16.44
C VAL A 177 4.35 2.82 -15.44
N ARG A 178 5.64 3.02 -15.78
CA ARG A 178 6.77 2.71 -14.88
C ARG A 178 6.78 3.60 -13.63
N ALA A 179 6.63 4.92 -13.80
CA ALA A 179 6.58 5.86 -12.68
C ALA A 179 5.39 5.58 -11.75
N ILE A 180 4.25 5.17 -12.33
CA ILE A 180 3.08 4.74 -11.57
C ILE A 180 3.35 3.45 -10.80
N ALA A 181 3.99 2.45 -11.43
CA ALA A 181 4.39 1.23 -10.73
C ALA A 181 5.33 1.53 -9.55
N THR A 182 6.28 2.46 -9.71
CA THR A 182 7.12 2.94 -8.60
C THR A 182 6.31 3.63 -7.51
N ALA A 183 5.33 4.47 -7.87
CA ALA A 183 4.45 5.12 -6.90
C ALA A 183 3.59 4.12 -6.11
N ILE A 184 3.09 3.08 -6.77
CA ILE A 184 2.37 1.96 -6.13
C ILE A 184 3.28 1.24 -5.13
N GLY A 185 4.53 0.95 -5.52
CA GLY A 185 5.51 0.28 -4.64
C GLY A 185 5.85 1.11 -3.39
N ARG A 186 5.82 2.44 -3.50
CA ARG A 186 6.04 3.38 -2.39
C ARG A 186 4.81 3.63 -1.50
N ASN A 187 3.74 2.86 -1.65
CA ASN A 187 2.56 2.97 -0.79
C ASN A 187 2.96 2.85 0.71
N PRO A 188 2.66 3.84 1.57
CA PRO A 188 2.96 3.77 3.00
C PRO A 188 1.93 2.98 3.81
N LEU A 189 0.73 2.74 3.28
CA LEU A 189 -0.36 2.10 4.01
C LEU A 189 -0.83 0.89 3.23
N CYS A 190 0.00 -0.15 3.14
CA CYS A 190 -0.40 -1.38 2.45
C CYS A 190 -1.65 -1.98 3.10
N TRP A 191 -2.43 -2.73 2.32
CA TRP A 191 -3.80 -3.16 2.65
C TRP A 191 -4.84 -2.03 2.68
N LEU A 192 -4.64 -0.96 3.46
CA LEU A 192 -5.58 0.17 3.54
C LEU A 192 -5.67 0.94 2.22
N ILE A 193 -4.51 1.25 1.61
CA ILE A 193 -4.40 1.61 0.20
C ILE A 193 -4.13 0.29 -0.56
N PRO A 194 -5.06 -0.17 -1.42
CA PRO A 194 -5.05 -1.54 -1.92
C PRO A 194 -4.14 -1.72 -3.15
N CYS A 195 -2.83 -1.50 -2.97
CA CYS A 195 -1.83 -1.64 -4.03
C CYS A 195 -1.69 -3.09 -4.56
N HIS A 196 -2.12 -4.08 -3.77
CA HIS A 196 -2.13 -5.50 -4.17
C HIS A 196 -3.14 -5.79 -5.29
N ARG A 197 -4.19 -4.96 -5.46
CA ARG A 197 -5.22 -5.10 -6.49
C ARG A 197 -4.76 -4.71 -7.90
N VAL A 198 -3.50 -4.30 -8.08
CA VAL A 198 -2.93 -3.96 -9.40
C VAL A 198 -2.06 -5.09 -9.93
N LEU A 199 -2.45 -5.64 -11.07
CA LEU A 199 -1.80 -6.74 -11.77
C LEU A 199 -1.10 -6.28 -13.05
N ARG A 200 -0.29 -7.16 -13.64
CA ARG A 200 0.21 -6.98 -15.00
C ARG A 200 -0.94 -7.14 -16.01
N THR A 201 -0.76 -6.61 -17.22
CA THR A 201 -1.80 -6.67 -18.27
C THR A 201 -2.11 -8.10 -18.72
N ASN A 202 -1.19 -9.04 -18.55
CA ASN A 202 -1.40 -10.47 -18.80
C ASN A 202 -2.05 -11.21 -17.62
N GLY A 203 -2.51 -10.51 -16.58
CA GLY A 203 -3.14 -11.09 -15.39
C GLY A 203 -2.16 -11.64 -14.34
N GLU A 204 -0.85 -11.64 -14.63
CA GLU A 204 0.15 -12.10 -13.67
C GLU A 204 0.40 -11.09 -12.54
N LEU A 205 0.96 -11.58 -11.43
CA LEU A 205 1.47 -10.70 -10.38
C LEU A 205 2.63 -9.84 -10.89
N GLY A 206 2.47 -8.53 -10.76
CA GLY A 206 3.62 -7.62 -10.69
C GLY A 206 4.27 -7.69 -9.31
N GLY A 207 5.50 -7.16 -9.21
CA GLY A 207 6.22 -7.04 -7.94
C GLY A 207 5.39 -6.40 -6.83
N TYR A 208 5.70 -6.75 -5.59
CA TYR A 208 5.04 -6.22 -4.40
C TYR A 208 6.10 -5.91 -3.34
N HIS A 209 6.07 -4.70 -2.80
CA HIS A 209 7.09 -4.20 -1.88
C HIS A 209 7.29 -5.11 -0.66
N TRP A 210 6.19 -5.65 -0.12
CA TRP A 210 6.23 -6.57 1.03
C TRP A 210 6.18 -8.05 0.65
N GLY A 211 6.52 -8.40 -0.59
CA GLY A 211 6.65 -9.78 -1.06
C GLY A 211 5.42 -10.36 -1.78
N LEU A 212 5.67 -11.16 -2.82
CA LEU A 212 4.62 -11.73 -3.67
C LEU A 212 3.69 -12.72 -2.94
N LYS A 213 4.21 -13.43 -1.94
CA LYS A 213 3.39 -14.34 -1.10
C LYS A 213 2.28 -13.58 -0.37
N VAL A 214 2.60 -12.43 0.21
CA VAL A 214 1.64 -11.54 0.89
C VAL A 214 0.60 -11.02 -0.09
N LYS A 215 1.04 -10.49 -1.25
CA LYS A 215 0.11 -10.03 -2.30
C LYS A 215 -0.89 -11.11 -2.72
N LYS A 216 -0.41 -12.34 -2.91
CA LYS A 216 -1.27 -13.47 -3.28
C LYS A 216 -2.26 -13.83 -2.17
N ALA A 217 -1.81 -13.87 -0.91
CA ALA A 217 -2.67 -14.15 0.23
C ALA A 217 -3.78 -13.11 0.35
N MET A 218 -3.48 -11.83 0.18
CA MET A 218 -4.46 -10.73 0.19
C MET A 218 -5.49 -10.87 -0.94
N LEU A 219 -5.05 -11.17 -2.17
CA LEU A 219 -5.97 -11.37 -3.29
C LEU A 219 -6.91 -12.55 -3.05
N ARG A 220 -6.39 -13.68 -2.53
CA ARG A 220 -7.22 -14.83 -2.17
C ARG A 220 -8.21 -14.52 -1.07
N PHE A 221 -7.76 -13.81 -0.03
CA PHE A 221 -8.61 -13.41 1.08
C PHE A 221 -9.82 -12.58 0.62
N GLU A 222 -9.64 -11.73 -0.38
CA GLU A 222 -10.73 -10.94 -0.97
C GLU A 222 -11.58 -11.68 -2.01
N SER A 223 -11.16 -12.88 -2.43
CA SER A 223 -11.86 -13.69 -3.45
C SER A 223 -12.82 -14.73 -2.85
N ILE A 224 -12.96 -14.73 -1.52
CA ILE A 224 -13.91 -15.55 -0.75
C ILE A 224 -15.22 -14.78 -0.61
#